data_AF-A0A419WQY2-F1
#
_entry.id   AF-A0A419WQY2-F1
#
_cell.length_a   1.000
_cell.length_b   1.000
_cell.length_c   1.000
_cell.angle_alpha   90.00
_cell.angle_beta   90.00
_cell.angle_gamma   90.00
#
_symmetry.space_group_name_H-M   'P 1'
#
loop_
_entity.id
_entity.type
_entity.pdbx_description
1 polymer ?
#
loop_
_entity_poly.entity_id
_entity_poly.type
_entity_poly.pdbx_seq_one_letter_code
_entity_poly.pdbx_strand_id
1 'polypeptide(L)'
;MVTLTRVDAKLRGMVNRFSVGDRVRVDIPDTTDPDFEYHREHGVVTAIKEDAAGYATGDERDSVLYRVELESGEEMDFRWRDLRPSDTEV
;
A
#
# COMPACT_ATOMS: atom_id res chain seq x y z
N MET A 1 -22.79 -13.71 18.94
CA MET A 1 -22.53 -12.54 18.08
C MET A 1 -21.77 -11.54 18.95
N VAL A 2 -20.45 -11.43 18.79
CA VAL A 2 -19.63 -10.48 19.55
C VAL A 2 -18.91 -9.60 18.55
N THR A 3 -19.12 -8.31 18.78
CA THR A 3 -18.81 -7.13 17.98
C THR A 3 -17.30 -6.99 17.76
N LEU A 4 -16.88 -6.66 16.52
CA LEU A 4 -15.49 -6.32 16.20
C LEU A 4 -15.08 -5.04 16.94
N THR A 5 -13.99 -5.11 17.68
CA THR A 5 -13.26 -3.93 18.15
C THR A 5 -12.04 -3.75 17.27
N ARG A 6 -11.95 -2.69 16.47
CA ARG A 6 -10.67 -2.22 15.95
C ARG A 6 -10.59 -0.70 16.02
N VAL A 7 -9.76 -0.30 16.98
CA VAL A 7 -9.19 1.00 17.35
C VAL A 7 -9.37 2.19 16.40
N ASP A 8 -9.75 3.31 17.00
CA ASP A 8 -9.88 4.64 16.43
C ASP A 8 -8.58 5.17 15.78
N ALA A 9 -8.61 5.38 14.46
CA ALA A 9 -7.65 6.21 13.75
C ALA A 9 -8.32 7.54 13.32
N LYS A 10 -8.15 8.54 14.18
CA LYS A 10 -8.10 9.99 13.89
C LYS A 10 -8.67 10.44 12.53
N LEU A 11 -9.99 10.63 12.49
CA LEU A 11 -10.74 11.32 11.45
C LEU A 11 -10.35 12.82 11.33
N ARG A 12 -9.36 13.15 10.50
CA ARG A 12 -9.30 14.41 9.72
C ARG A 12 -8.10 14.36 8.74
N GLY A 13 -8.37 14.09 7.46
CA GLY A 13 -7.51 14.51 6.35
C GLY A 13 -6.65 13.48 5.62
N MET A 14 -6.51 12.24 6.09
CA MET A 14 -5.76 11.21 5.36
C MET A 14 -6.72 10.29 4.61
N VAL A 15 -7.12 10.70 3.41
CA VAL A 15 -7.69 9.75 2.44
C VAL A 15 -6.54 8.91 1.90
N ASN A 16 -6.34 7.73 2.48
CA ASN A 16 -5.42 6.75 1.93
C ASN A 16 -5.87 6.39 0.52
N ARG A 17 -4.92 6.27 -0.42
CA ARG A 17 -5.20 5.98 -1.82
C ARG A 17 -5.83 4.59 -2.01
N PHE A 18 -5.47 3.66 -1.12
CA PHE A 18 -5.98 2.30 -1.08
C PHE A 18 -6.46 1.94 0.33
N SER A 19 -7.31 0.93 0.41
CA SER A 19 -7.84 0.32 1.62
C SER A 19 -7.39 -1.14 1.74
N VAL A 20 -7.42 -1.69 2.96
CA VAL A 20 -7.24 -3.13 3.15
C VAL A 20 -8.32 -3.88 2.37
N GLY A 21 -7.91 -4.88 1.59
CA GLY A 21 -8.76 -5.64 0.67
C GLY A 21 -8.72 -5.15 -0.78
N ASP A 22 -8.15 -3.97 -1.06
CA ASP A 22 -8.02 -3.49 -2.44
C ASP A 22 -7.02 -4.35 -3.22
N ARG A 23 -7.39 -4.73 -4.44
CA ARG A 23 -6.47 -5.34 -5.41
C ARG A 23 -5.64 -4.27 -6.09
N VAL A 24 -4.33 -4.49 -6.12
CA VAL A 24 -3.36 -3.53 -6.66
C VAL A 24 -2.35 -4.22 -7.58
N ARG A 25 -1.77 -3.43 -8.47
CA ARG A 25 -0.59 -3.79 -9.27
C ARG A 25 0.56 -2.89 -8.85
N VAL A 26 1.73 -3.49 -8.64
CA VAL A 26 2.99 -2.77 -8.41
C VAL A 26 3.46 -2.15 -9.73
N ASP A 27 3.79 -0.87 -9.71
CA ASP A 27 4.11 -0.03 -10.86
C ASP A 27 5.32 0.88 -10.54
N ILE A 28 6.48 0.25 -10.40
CA ILE A 28 7.80 0.90 -10.24
C ILE A 28 8.50 0.97 -11.60
N PRO A 29 8.48 2.11 -12.33
CA PRO A 29 9.05 2.18 -13.68
C PRO A 29 10.57 2.38 -13.70
N ASP A 30 11.17 2.82 -12.59
CA ASP A 30 12.62 3.01 -12.49
C ASP A 30 13.31 1.66 -12.27
N THR A 31 14.02 1.18 -13.28
CA THR A 31 14.74 -0.10 -13.25
C THR A 31 15.93 -0.12 -12.30
N THR A 32 16.34 1.03 -11.76
CA THR A 32 17.43 1.14 -10.78
C THR A 32 16.93 1.09 -9.34
N ASP A 33 15.60 1.14 -9.15
CA ASP A 33 14.98 0.96 -7.84
C ASP A 33 15.21 -0.49 -7.35
N PRO A 34 15.66 -0.70 -6.09
CA PRO A 34 15.84 -2.04 -5.53
C PRO A 34 14.57 -2.91 -5.60
N ASP A 35 13.39 -2.30 -5.50
CA ASP A 35 12.11 -3.01 -5.50
C ASP A 35 11.56 -3.20 -6.91
N PHE A 36 12.32 -2.86 -7.96
CA PHE A 36 11.92 -3.04 -9.36
C PHE A 36 11.60 -4.51 -9.70
N GLU A 37 12.14 -5.48 -8.97
CA GLU A 37 11.82 -6.90 -9.17
C GLU A 37 10.32 -7.20 -9.03
N TYR A 38 9.58 -6.38 -8.27
CA TYR A 38 8.13 -6.50 -8.11
C TYR A 38 7.33 -5.74 -9.18
N HIS A 39 7.97 -5.05 -10.12
CA HIS A 39 7.25 -4.30 -11.15
C HIS A 39 6.30 -5.21 -11.95
N ARG A 40 5.02 -4.83 -12.00
CA ARG A 40 3.87 -5.56 -12.60
C ARG A 40 3.35 -6.75 -11.81
N GLU A 41 3.91 -7.05 -10.64
CA GLU A 41 3.28 -8.02 -9.75
C GLU A 41 1.94 -7.50 -9.24
N HIS A 42 1.02 -8.44 -9.01
CA HIS A 42 -0.32 -8.18 -8.52
C HIS A 42 -0.47 -8.70 -7.09
N GLY A 43 -1.38 -8.09 -6.33
CA GLY A 43 -1.62 -8.51 -4.96
C GLY A 43 -2.81 -7.81 -4.30
N VAL A 44 -2.98 -8.09 -3.01
CA VAL A 44 -4.05 -7.51 -2.17
C VAL A 44 -3.42 -6.75 -1.03
N VAL A 45 -3.92 -5.54 -0.75
CA VAL A 45 -3.51 -4.77 0.42
C VAL A 45 -4.01 -5.47 1.70
N THR A 46 -3.11 -5.94 2.55
CA THR A 46 -3.45 -6.63 3.81
C THR A 46 -3.30 -5.74 5.05
N ALA A 47 -2.47 -4.69 4.97
CA ALA A 47 -2.32 -3.71 6.04
C ALA A 47 -1.91 -2.33 5.52
N ILE A 48 -2.20 -1.30 6.33
CA ILE A 48 -1.69 0.06 6.14
C ILE A 48 -0.86 0.41 7.36
N LYS A 49 0.36 0.87 7.13
CA LYS A 49 1.36 1.22 8.14
C LYS A 49 1.76 2.69 7.98
N GLU A 50 2.23 3.28 9.08
CA GLU A 50 2.75 4.64 9.08
C GLU A 50 4.23 4.67 9.45
N ASP A 51 4.97 5.60 8.84
CA ASP A 51 6.35 5.92 9.20
C ASP A 51 6.65 7.43 9.17
N ALA A 52 7.90 7.81 9.43
CA ALA A 52 8.33 9.19 9.52
C ALA A 52 8.85 9.78 8.20
N ALA A 53 8.71 9.11 7.06
CA ALA A 53 9.33 9.57 5.81
C ALA A 53 8.74 10.90 5.31
N GLY A 54 7.46 11.18 5.57
CA GLY A 54 6.85 12.46 5.23
C GLY A 54 7.55 13.68 5.85
N TYR A 55 8.23 13.52 6.99
CA TYR A 55 9.04 14.61 7.59
C TYR A 55 10.26 14.97 6.75
N ALA A 56 10.90 13.98 6.13
CA ALA A 56 12.09 14.17 5.32
C ALA A 56 11.75 14.64 3.90
N THR A 57 10.65 14.14 3.33
CA THR A 57 10.23 14.48 1.97
C THR A 57 9.36 15.73 1.88
N GLY A 58 8.73 16.13 2.99
CA GLY A 58 7.75 17.21 3.03
C GLY A 58 6.38 16.81 2.45
N ASP A 59 6.16 15.52 2.17
CA ASP A 59 4.89 14.98 1.67
C ASP A 59 4.35 13.93 2.65
N GLU A 60 3.29 14.27 3.38
CA GLU A 60 2.67 13.38 4.38
C GLU A 60 2.21 12.03 3.80
N ARG A 61 1.95 11.95 2.48
CA ARG A 61 1.57 10.67 1.84
C ARG A 61 2.73 9.68 1.85
N ASP A 62 3.96 10.16 1.94
CA ASP A 62 5.14 9.33 2.09
C ASP A 62 5.24 8.72 3.49
N SER A 63 4.48 9.18 4.47
CA SER A 63 4.37 8.48 5.74
C SER A 63 3.50 7.24 5.67
N VAL A 64 2.88 6.90 4.53
CA VAL A 64 1.99 5.75 4.39
C VAL A 64 2.63 4.63 3.58
N LEU A 65 2.66 3.43 4.17
CA LEU A 65 3.09 2.17 3.55
C LEU A 65 1.89 1.22 3.45
N TYR A 66 1.71 0.61 2.29
CA TYR A 66 0.71 -0.42 2.04
C TYR A 66 1.41 -1.77 2.02
N ARG A 67 1.06 -2.64 2.96
CA ARG A 67 1.47 -4.05 2.90
C ARG A 67 0.62 -4.77 1.88
N VAL A 68 1.26 -5.38 0.91
CA VAL A 68 0.62 -6.14 -0.15
C VAL A 68 1.06 -7.59 -0.04
N GLU A 69 0.10 -8.50 0.04
CA GLU A 69 0.31 -9.93 -0.21
C GLU A 69 0.26 -10.13 -1.73
N LEU A 70 1.41 -10.44 -2.32
CA LEU A 70 1.57 -10.67 -3.75
C LEU A 70 1.02 -12.05 -4.13
N GLU A 71 0.71 -12.24 -5.42
CA GLU A 71 0.22 -13.53 -5.92
C GLU A 71 1.26 -14.66 -5.79
N SER A 72 2.55 -14.32 -5.64
CA SER A 72 3.62 -15.26 -5.29
C SER A 72 3.51 -15.80 -3.86
N GLY A 73 2.71 -15.17 -2.99
CA GLY A 73 2.61 -15.44 -1.55
C GLY A 73 3.60 -14.64 -0.69
N GLU A 74 4.43 -13.79 -1.29
CA GLU A 74 5.30 -12.86 -0.56
C GLU A 74 4.51 -11.67 -0.02
N GLU A 75 4.88 -11.16 1.16
CA GLU A 75 4.38 -9.88 1.68
C GLU A 75 5.44 -8.79 1.51
N MET A 76 5.08 -7.69 0.85
CA MET A 76 5.96 -6.54 0.66
C MET A 76 5.25 -5.21 0.98
N ASP A 77 6.00 -4.23 1.50
CA ASP A 77 5.47 -2.92 1.88
C ASP A 77 5.80 -1.89 0.78
N PHE A 78 4.80 -1.30 0.13
CA PHE A 78 4.97 -0.33 -0.97
C PHE A 78 4.45 1.07 -0.61
N ARG A 79 4.96 2.12 -1.28
CA ARG A 79 4.42 3.48 -1.16
C ARG A 79 3.26 3.70 -2.12
N TRP A 80 2.44 4.72 -1.84
CA TRP A 80 1.26 5.06 -2.66
C TRP A 80 1.57 5.27 -4.15
N ARG A 81 2.79 5.71 -4.46
CA ARG A 81 3.27 6.02 -5.82
C ARG A 81 3.63 4.77 -6.62
N ASP A 82 3.93 3.67 -5.93
CA ASP A 82 4.35 2.40 -6.52
C ASP A 82 3.15 1.49 -6.81
N LEU A 83 1.94 1.91 -6.47
CA LEU A 83 0.73 1.10 -6.63
C LEU A 83 -0.26 1.73 -7.61
N ARG A 84 -0.92 0.89 -8.40
CA ARG A 84 -2.08 1.23 -9.23
C ARG A 84 -3.24 0.30 -8.88
N PRO A 85 -4.49 0.76 -9.02
CA PRO A 85 -5.64 -0.15 -9.00
C PRO A 85 -5.40 -1.30 -9.99
N SER A 86 -5.65 -2.53 -9.55
CA SER A 86 -5.69 -3.68 -10.45
C SER A 86 -7.15 -3.97 -10.76
N ASP A 87 -7.60 -3.58 -11.95
CA ASP A 87 -8.87 -4.03 -12.47
C ASP A 87 -8.71 -5.50 -12.84
N THR A 88 -9.27 -6.39 -12.04
CA THR A 88 -9.29 -7.80 -12.40
C THR A 88 -10.65 -8.38 -12.02
N GLU A 89 -11.65 -8.11 -12.86
CA GLU A 89 -12.51 -9.18 -13.34
C GLU A 89 -11.69 -9.96 -14.38
N VAL A 90 -11.28 -11.18 -14.04
CA VAL A 90 -10.83 -12.21 -14.99
C VAL A 90 -11.66 -13.47 -14.78
#